data_AF-A0A5E4W0B3-F1
#
_entry.id   AF-A0A5E4W0B3-F1
#
_cell.length_a   1.000
_cell.length_b   1.000
_cell.length_c   1.000
_cell.angle_alpha   90.00
_cell.angle_beta   90.00
_cell.angle_gamma   90.00
#
_symmetry.space_group_name_H-M   'P 1'
#
loop_
_entity.id
_entity.type
_entity.pdbx_description
1 polymer ?
#
loop_
_entity_poly.entity_id
_entity_poly.type
_entity_poly.pdbx_seq_one_letter_code
_entity_poly.pdbx_strand_id
1 'polypeptide(L)'
;MTRWRTLACAVLLAGAPWTVTLAQPPQYKNEAELMGAAMASPEGVGEVLDRLVQKCGLYGEATKTRGNAALRAWQARHRAYLAEGRRVRAELQASYSDARSREQFDALVRTQLPMLVERQFVVYARSIDDQPTAAAKADLCDGYFSAVDDRQFDLTVNDPALAAFFDRRMAGRDAAGDSASAPLAPAPGSGAPAQ
;
A
#
# COMPACT_ATOMS: atom_id res chain seq x y z
N MET A 1 30.04 -32.20 54.17
CA MET A 1 28.58 -31.99 53.99
C MET A 1 28.37 -30.51 53.74
N THR A 2 28.36 -30.08 52.49
CA THR A 2 28.36 -28.64 52.14
C THR A 2 27.09 -28.35 51.36
N ARG A 3 26.16 -27.63 52.00
CA ARG A 3 24.86 -27.22 51.44
C ARG A 3 25.06 -26.05 50.49
N TRP A 4 24.80 -26.23 49.19
CA TRP A 4 24.67 -25.11 48.26
C TRP A 4 23.23 -24.61 48.23
N ARG A 5 23.09 -23.32 48.53
CA ARG A 5 21.83 -22.57 48.50
C ARG A 5 21.51 -22.23 47.04
N THR A 6 20.31 -22.60 46.62
CA THR A 6 19.70 -22.27 45.33
C THR A 6 19.62 -20.76 45.13
N LEU A 7 20.21 -20.26 44.05
CA LEU A 7 19.93 -18.93 43.52
C LEU A 7 18.69 -19.03 42.64
N ALA A 8 17.59 -18.45 43.10
CA ALA A 8 16.39 -18.24 42.29
C ALA A 8 16.66 -17.07 41.33
N CYS A 9 16.87 -17.37 40.04
CA CYS A 9 16.81 -16.37 38.99
C CYS A 9 15.36 -15.93 38.79
N ALA A 10 15.03 -14.73 39.25
CA ALA A 10 13.81 -14.05 38.85
C ALA A 10 13.94 -13.66 37.37
N VAL A 11 13.23 -14.38 36.50
CA VAL A 11 13.07 -13.98 35.09
C VAL A 11 12.06 -12.85 35.06
N LEU A 12 12.56 -11.61 35.00
CA LEU A 12 11.76 -10.45 34.60
C LEU A 12 11.48 -10.59 33.10
N LEU A 13 10.29 -11.09 32.75
CA LEU A 13 9.70 -10.98 31.42
C LEU A 13 9.35 -9.50 31.17
N ALA A 14 10.35 -8.70 30.81
CA ALA A 14 10.11 -7.40 30.19
C ALA A 14 9.59 -7.65 28.77
N GLY A 15 8.37 -7.18 28.49
CA GLY A 15 7.76 -7.25 27.16
C GLY A 15 8.70 -6.64 26.12
N ALA A 16 9.17 -7.47 25.20
CA ALA A 16 9.95 -7.00 24.07
C ALA A 16 9.04 -6.09 23.23
N PRO A 17 9.43 -4.82 22.97
CA PRO A 17 8.72 -4.03 21.99
C PRO A 17 8.84 -4.76 20.66
N TRP A 18 7.71 -5.02 20.01
CA TRP A 18 7.64 -5.61 18.69
C TRP A 18 8.23 -4.60 17.71
N THR A 19 9.56 -4.56 17.57
CA THR A 19 10.21 -3.77 16.53
C THR A 19 9.94 -4.47 15.21
N VAL A 20 8.95 -3.98 14.48
CA VAL A 20 8.77 -4.33 13.07
C VAL A 20 10.03 -3.85 12.35
N THR A 21 10.92 -4.77 11.98
CA THR A 21 12.07 -4.44 11.15
C THR A 21 11.54 -3.99 9.79
N LEU A 22 11.51 -2.68 9.56
CA LEU A 22 11.16 -2.13 8.26
C LEU A 22 12.23 -2.58 7.26
N ALA A 23 11.81 -3.36 6.26
CA ALA A 23 12.68 -3.71 5.15
C ALA A 23 13.22 -2.43 4.49
N GLN A 24 14.44 -2.49 3.95
CA GLN A 24 14.97 -1.38 3.15
C GLN A 24 13.96 -1.02 2.04
N PRO A 25 13.65 0.26 1.81
CA PRO A 25 12.73 0.66 0.77
C PRO A 25 13.18 0.12 -0.61
N PRO A 26 12.24 -0.23 -1.51
CA PRO A 26 12.57 -0.64 -2.86
C PRO A 26 13.44 0.41 -3.58
N GLN A 27 14.34 -0.06 -4.44
CA GLN A 27 15.15 0.79 -5.32
C GLN A 27 14.76 0.56 -6.77
N TYR A 28 14.59 1.65 -7.51
CA TYR A 28 14.20 1.65 -8.92
C TYR A 28 15.32 2.25 -9.76
N LYS A 29 15.66 1.56 -10.85
CA LYS A 29 16.73 1.97 -11.77
C LYS A 29 16.23 2.90 -12.87
N ASN A 30 14.94 2.86 -13.17
CA ASN A 30 14.33 3.61 -14.26
C ASN A 30 12.83 3.80 -14.05
N GLU A 31 12.23 4.63 -14.90
CA GLU A 31 10.80 4.93 -14.85
C GLU A 31 9.91 3.72 -15.18
N ALA A 32 10.38 2.78 -16.01
CA ALA A 32 9.60 1.58 -16.33
C ALA A 32 9.43 0.68 -15.09
N GLU A 33 10.46 0.56 -14.25
CA GLU A 33 10.35 -0.15 -12.97
C GLU A 33 9.38 0.57 -12.00
N LEU A 34 9.40 1.91 -11.97
CA LEU A 34 8.43 2.70 -11.20
C LEU A 34 7.00 2.53 -11.72
N MET A 35 6.78 2.49 -13.03
CA MET A 35 5.49 2.23 -13.65
C MET A 35 4.97 0.84 -13.28
N GLY A 36 5.84 -0.18 -13.34
CA GLY A 36 5.52 -1.55 -12.92
C GLY A 36 5.15 -1.63 -11.44
N ALA A 37 5.86 -0.90 -10.57
CA ALA A 37 5.50 -0.83 -9.16
C ALA A 37 4.21 -0.04 -8.92
N ALA A 38 4.00 1.07 -9.62
CA ALA A 38 2.82 1.92 -9.51
C ALA A 38 1.53 1.20 -9.88
N MET A 39 1.55 0.32 -10.89
CA MET A 39 0.36 -0.47 -11.24
C MET A 39 -0.01 -1.55 -10.20
N ALA A 40 0.86 -1.86 -9.24
CA ALA A 40 0.69 -3.01 -8.34
C ALA A 40 0.68 -2.63 -6.86
N SER A 41 1.61 -1.78 -6.41
CA SER A 41 1.94 -1.60 -5.00
C SER A 41 0.78 -1.02 -4.15
N PRO A 42 0.12 0.10 -4.53
CA PRO A 42 -0.93 0.67 -3.68
C PRO A 42 -2.10 -0.30 -3.47
N GLU A 43 -2.58 -0.95 -4.53
CA GLU A 43 -3.67 -1.92 -4.42
C GLU A 43 -3.24 -3.17 -3.67
N GLY A 44 -2.01 -3.67 -3.94
CA GLY A 44 -1.47 -4.84 -3.26
C GLY A 44 -1.33 -4.66 -1.75
N VAL A 45 -0.86 -3.50 -1.28
CA VAL A 45 -0.83 -3.18 0.16
C VAL A 45 -2.25 -3.15 0.73
N GLY A 46 -3.20 -2.53 0.02
CA GLY A 46 -4.60 -2.52 0.43
C GLY A 46 -5.20 -3.93 0.58
N GLU A 47 -4.91 -4.83 -0.35
CA GLU A 47 -5.35 -6.24 -0.28
C GLU A 47 -4.69 -7.02 0.88
N VAL A 48 -3.40 -6.79 1.15
CA VAL A 48 -2.73 -7.38 2.31
C VAL A 48 -3.40 -6.93 3.60
N LEU A 49 -3.69 -5.63 3.74
CA LEU A 49 -4.37 -5.09 4.91
C LEU A 49 -5.78 -5.63 5.07
N ASP A 50 -6.55 -5.74 3.99
CA ASP A 50 -7.89 -6.34 4.03
C ASP A 50 -7.84 -7.80 4.50
N ARG A 51 -6.91 -8.60 3.97
CA ARG A 51 -6.72 -9.99 4.41
C ARG A 51 -6.27 -10.10 5.86
N LEU A 52 -5.47 -9.15 6.34
CA LEU A 52 -5.12 -9.05 7.76
C LEU A 52 -6.36 -8.78 8.61
N VAL A 53 -7.24 -7.86 8.21
CA VAL A 53 -8.52 -7.62 8.90
C VAL A 53 -9.36 -8.89 8.96
N GLN A 54 -9.49 -9.61 7.84
CA GLN A 54 -10.25 -10.86 7.78
C GLN A 54 -9.69 -11.93 8.72
N LYS A 55 -8.37 -12.16 8.70
CA LYS A 55 -7.70 -13.14 9.56
C LYS A 55 -7.81 -12.76 11.03
N CYS A 56 -7.51 -11.51 11.37
CA CYS A 56 -7.54 -11.02 12.74
C CYS A 56 -8.96 -10.96 13.32
N GLY A 57 -9.97 -10.77 12.47
CA GLY A 57 -11.37 -10.81 12.89
C GLY A 57 -11.83 -12.16 13.43
N LEU A 58 -11.08 -13.25 13.19
CA LEU A 58 -11.34 -14.57 13.78
C LEU A 58 -11.12 -14.59 15.30
N TYR A 59 -10.42 -13.62 15.87
CA TYR A 59 -10.10 -13.56 17.31
C TYR A 59 -11.00 -12.62 18.10
N GLY A 60 -12.01 -12.01 17.48
CA GLY A 60 -13.05 -11.24 18.16
C GLY A 60 -13.59 -10.06 17.37
N GLU A 61 -14.83 -9.66 17.68
CA GLU A 61 -15.50 -8.55 17.00
C GLU A 61 -14.82 -7.20 17.25
N ALA A 62 -14.23 -7.02 18.44
CA ALA A 62 -13.44 -5.82 18.76
C ALA A 62 -12.23 -5.70 17.81
N THR A 63 -11.47 -6.78 17.64
CA THR A 63 -10.31 -6.85 16.73
C THR A 63 -10.72 -6.59 15.28
N LYS A 64 -11.83 -7.19 14.84
CA LYS A 64 -12.40 -6.96 13.50
C LYS A 64 -12.79 -5.49 13.29
N THR A 65 -13.46 -4.88 14.26
CA THR A 65 -13.88 -3.46 14.21
C THR A 65 -12.67 -2.53 14.14
N ARG A 66 -11.68 -2.78 14.98
CA ARG A 66 -10.40 -2.05 15.02
C ARG A 66 -9.67 -2.14 13.68
N GLY A 67 -9.54 -3.34 13.13
CA GLY A 67 -8.90 -3.56 11.83
C GLY A 67 -9.61 -2.86 10.69
N ASN A 68 -10.94 -2.96 10.63
CA ASN A 68 -11.75 -2.24 9.65
C ASN A 68 -11.59 -0.71 9.74
N ALA A 69 -11.48 -0.16 10.95
CA ALA A 69 -11.22 1.26 11.14
C ALA A 69 -9.84 1.66 10.61
N ALA A 70 -8.80 0.88 10.92
CA ALA A 70 -7.44 1.11 10.43
C ALA A 70 -7.37 1.05 8.90
N LEU A 71 -7.99 0.02 8.29
CA LEU A 71 -8.06 -0.13 6.84
C LEU A 71 -8.75 1.05 6.16
N ARG A 72 -9.91 1.48 6.67
CA ARG A 72 -10.60 2.66 6.11
C ARG A 72 -9.77 3.93 6.24
N ALA A 73 -9.11 4.11 7.38
CA ALA A 73 -8.22 5.27 7.58
C ALA A 73 -7.05 5.25 6.59
N TRP A 74 -6.44 4.09 6.35
CA TRP A 74 -5.38 3.92 5.36
C TRP A 74 -5.88 4.16 3.94
N GLN A 75 -7.06 3.64 3.58
CA GLN A 75 -7.67 3.85 2.25
C GLN A 75 -7.97 5.33 1.99
N ALA A 76 -8.45 6.06 3.00
CA ALA A 76 -8.63 7.51 2.91
C ALA A 76 -7.28 8.22 2.68
N ARG A 77 -6.25 7.78 3.41
CA ARG A 77 -4.80 8.01 3.22
C ARG A 77 -4.38 8.02 1.75
N HIS A 78 -4.68 6.89 1.12
CA HIS A 78 -4.12 6.48 -0.16
C HIS A 78 -5.07 6.69 -1.32
N ARG A 79 -6.19 7.38 -1.14
CA ARG A 79 -7.22 7.52 -2.18
C ARG A 79 -6.64 8.03 -3.51
N ALA A 80 -5.75 9.02 -3.45
CA ALA A 80 -5.10 9.59 -4.62
C ALA A 80 -4.13 8.59 -5.27
N TYR A 81 -3.26 7.95 -4.48
CA TYR A 81 -2.33 6.92 -4.96
C TYR A 81 -3.03 5.70 -5.56
N LEU A 82 -4.14 5.24 -4.95
CA LEU A 82 -4.96 4.16 -5.48
C LEU A 82 -5.58 4.53 -6.84
N ALA A 83 -6.07 5.77 -6.97
CA ALA A 83 -6.63 6.25 -8.22
C ALA A 83 -5.56 6.38 -9.32
N GLU A 84 -4.40 6.92 -8.99
CA GLU A 84 -3.29 7.06 -9.94
C GLU A 84 -2.69 5.70 -10.31
N GLY A 85 -2.58 4.74 -9.38
CA GLY A 85 -2.14 3.38 -9.69
C GLY A 85 -3.04 2.67 -10.72
N ARG A 86 -4.36 2.85 -10.62
CA ARG A 86 -5.31 2.37 -11.65
C ARG A 86 -5.11 3.04 -13.00
N ARG A 87 -4.82 4.34 -13.00
CA ARG A 87 -4.52 5.08 -14.24
C ARG A 87 -3.24 4.57 -14.88
N VAL A 88 -2.18 4.37 -14.10
CA VAL A 88 -0.92 3.78 -14.58
C VAL A 88 -1.16 2.38 -15.15
N ARG A 89 -1.96 1.54 -14.48
CA ARG A 89 -2.32 0.22 -15.02
C ARG A 89 -3.04 0.32 -16.38
N ALA A 90 -4.01 1.22 -16.50
CA ALA A 90 -4.72 1.45 -17.75
C ALA A 90 -3.80 2.01 -18.86
N GLU A 91 -2.88 2.91 -18.51
CA GLU A 91 -1.87 3.45 -19.44
C GLU A 91 -0.94 2.35 -19.96
N LEU A 92 -0.43 1.49 -19.06
CA LEU A 92 0.39 0.34 -19.44
C LEU A 92 -0.39 -0.63 -20.33
N GLN A 93 -1.63 -0.95 -19.98
CA GLN A 93 -2.48 -1.81 -20.80
C GLN A 93 -2.70 -1.21 -22.20
N ALA A 94 -2.94 0.10 -22.29
CA ALA A 94 -3.16 0.81 -23.55
C ALA A 94 -1.90 0.93 -24.41
N SER A 95 -0.70 0.83 -23.83
CA SER A 95 0.58 0.88 -24.55
C SER A 95 0.82 -0.35 -25.44
N TYR A 96 0.14 -1.47 -25.16
CA TYR A 96 0.22 -2.68 -25.97
C TYR A 96 -0.73 -2.60 -27.17
N SER A 97 -0.15 -2.56 -28.38
CA SER A 97 -0.91 -2.43 -29.63
C SER A 97 -1.49 -3.75 -30.12
N ASP A 98 -0.79 -4.87 -29.95
CA ASP A 98 -1.27 -6.20 -30.36
C ASP A 98 -2.14 -6.87 -29.28
N ALA A 99 -2.98 -7.81 -29.71
CA ALA A 99 -3.93 -8.48 -28.81
C ALA A 99 -3.24 -9.46 -27.85
N ARG A 100 -2.14 -10.09 -28.29
CA ARG A 100 -1.44 -11.12 -27.50
C ARG A 100 -0.74 -10.49 -26.30
N SER A 101 -0.05 -9.37 -26.48
CA SER A 101 0.61 -8.67 -25.38
C SER A 101 -0.39 -8.09 -24.37
N ARG A 102 -1.55 -7.60 -24.83
CA ARG A 102 -2.65 -7.20 -23.94
C ARG A 102 -3.17 -8.37 -23.10
N GLU A 103 -3.39 -9.53 -23.71
CA GLU A 103 -3.83 -10.73 -23.00
C GLU A 103 -2.78 -11.18 -21.96
N GLN A 104 -1.49 -11.13 -22.31
CA GLN A 104 -0.40 -11.44 -21.38
C GLN A 104 -0.34 -10.47 -20.20
N PHE A 105 -0.52 -9.17 -20.45
CA PHE A 105 -0.61 -8.17 -19.41
C PHE A 105 -1.79 -8.44 -18.48
N ASP A 106 -2.97 -8.71 -19.03
CA ASP A 106 -4.16 -9.01 -18.24
C ASP A 106 -4.01 -10.31 -17.44
N ALA A 107 -3.32 -11.31 -18.00
CA ALA A 107 -2.98 -12.54 -17.28
C ALA A 107 -2.02 -12.25 -16.12
N LEU A 108 -0.99 -11.41 -16.34
CA LEU A 108 -0.07 -10.99 -15.28
C LEU A 108 -0.81 -10.29 -14.14
N VAL A 109 -1.70 -9.33 -14.46
CA VAL A 109 -2.51 -8.62 -13.47
C VAL A 109 -3.42 -9.58 -12.71
N ARG A 110 -4.08 -10.53 -13.40
CA ARG A 110 -5.05 -11.45 -12.79
C ARG A 110 -4.43 -12.60 -12.00
N THR A 111 -3.17 -12.96 -12.27
CA THR A 111 -2.54 -14.15 -11.68
C THR A 111 -1.32 -13.82 -10.83
N GLN A 112 -0.39 -13.03 -11.35
CA GLN A 112 0.88 -12.79 -10.67
C GLN A 112 0.75 -11.78 -9.54
N LEU A 113 -0.02 -10.71 -9.73
CA LEU A 113 -0.21 -9.73 -8.66
C LEU A 113 -0.87 -10.34 -7.41
N PRO A 114 -1.97 -11.12 -7.53
CA PRO A 114 -2.52 -11.83 -6.37
C PRO A 114 -1.54 -12.78 -5.68
N MET A 115 -0.65 -13.44 -6.43
CA MET A 115 0.39 -14.27 -5.82
C MET A 115 1.41 -13.46 -5.02
N LEU A 116 1.76 -12.26 -5.45
CA LEU A 116 2.65 -11.37 -4.69
C LEU A 116 1.98 -10.92 -3.39
N VAL A 117 0.70 -10.55 -3.47
CA VAL A 117 -0.13 -10.22 -2.30
C VAL A 117 -0.21 -11.40 -1.33
N GLU A 118 -0.44 -12.62 -1.83
CA GLU A 118 -0.46 -13.84 -1.03
C GLU A 118 0.88 -14.04 -0.29
N ARG A 119 2.00 -13.97 -1.00
CA ARG A 119 3.32 -14.16 -0.38
C ARG A 119 3.58 -13.15 0.72
N GLN A 120 3.20 -11.89 0.51
CA GLN A 120 3.34 -10.85 1.52
C GLN A 120 2.42 -11.10 2.72
N PHE A 121 1.17 -11.48 2.47
CA PHE A 121 0.20 -11.79 3.51
C PHE A 121 0.62 -12.98 4.37
N VAL A 122 1.16 -14.06 3.76
CA VAL A 122 1.58 -15.27 4.46
C VAL A 122 2.60 -14.99 5.56
N VAL A 123 3.47 -13.99 5.39
CA VAL A 123 4.43 -13.59 6.42
C VAL A 123 3.71 -13.16 7.70
N TYR A 124 2.74 -12.26 7.59
CA TYR A 124 1.93 -11.82 8.72
C TYR A 124 1.06 -12.95 9.27
N ALA A 125 0.46 -13.74 8.38
CA ALA A 125 -0.43 -14.82 8.77
C ALA A 125 0.30 -15.87 9.62
N ARG A 126 1.54 -16.24 9.26
CA ARG A 126 2.37 -17.16 10.03
C ARG A 126 2.70 -16.61 11.41
N SER A 127 3.13 -15.35 11.50
CA SER A 127 3.43 -14.72 12.79
C SER A 127 2.23 -14.71 13.74
N ILE A 128 1.01 -14.55 13.21
CA ILE A 128 -0.23 -14.70 13.97
C ILE A 128 -0.47 -16.16 14.34
N ASP A 129 -0.34 -17.08 13.39
CA ASP A 129 -0.63 -18.49 13.63
C ASP A 129 0.28 -19.12 14.68
N ASP A 130 1.54 -18.66 14.74
CA ASP A 130 2.58 -19.10 15.68
C ASP A 130 2.33 -18.65 17.13
N GLN A 131 1.40 -17.72 17.38
CA GLN A 131 1.07 -17.32 18.75
C GLN A 131 0.31 -18.43 19.49
N PRO A 132 0.62 -18.69 20.78
CA PRO A 132 0.13 -19.87 21.49
C PRO A 132 -1.32 -19.76 21.97
N THR A 133 -1.88 -18.54 22.05
CA THR A 133 -3.23 -18.32 22.60
C THR A 133 -4.02 -17.35 21.73
N ALA A 134 -5.36 -17.43 21.78
CA ALA A 134 -6.23 -16.48 21.08
C ALA A 134 -6.01 -15.03 21.52
N ALA A 135 -5.69 -14.80 22.81
CA ALA A 135 -5.34 -13.48 23.32
C ALA A 135 -4.04 -12.95 22.69
N ALA A 136 -2.97 -13.76 22.65
CA ALA A 136 -1.72 -13.36 22.02
C ALA A 136 -1.88 -13.09 20.51
N LYS A 137 -2.77 -13.83 19.82
CA LYS A 137 -3.15 -13.55 18.42
C LYS A 137 -3.84 -12.21 18.28
N ALA A 138 -4.80 -11.91 19.15
CA ALA A 138 -5.50 -10.63 19.17
C ALA A 138 -4.56 -9.45 19.46
N ASP A 139 -3.63 -9.61 20.42
CA ASP A 139 -2.62 -8.59 20.76
C ASP A 139 -1.68 -8.31 19.58
N LEU A 140 -1.20 -9.35 18.89
CA LEU A 140 -0.37 -9.16 17.70
C LEU A 140 -1.14 -8.50 16.55
N CYS A 141 -2.41 -8.86 16.37
CA CYS A 141 -3.30 -8.20 15.42
C CYS A 141 -3.49 -6.70 15.73
N ASP A 142 -3.65 -6.33 17.00
CA ASP A 142 -3.72 -4.92 17.40
C ASP A 142 -2.39 -4.19 17.12
N GLY A 143 -1.25 -4.87 17.30
CA GLY A 143 0.05 -4.38 16.89
C GLY A 143 0.12 -4.04 15.39
N TYR A 144 -0.39 -4.91 14.51
CA TYR A 144 -0.45 -4.61 13.07
C TYR A 144 -1.36 -3.41 12.76
N PHE A 145 -2.52 -3.30 13.40
CA PHE A 145 -3.42 -2.17 13.17
C PHE A 145 -2.87 -0.85 13.74
N SER A 146 -2.12 -0.91 14.83
CA SER A 146 -1.37 0.22 15.36
C SER A 146 -0.28 0.66 14.37
N ALA A 147 0.44 -0.27 13.76
CA ALA A 147 1.40 0.04 12.69
C ALA A 147 0.74 0.72 11.46
N VAL A 148 -0.51 0.36 11.11
CA VAL A 148 -1.29 1.05 10.07
C VAL A 148 -1.63 2.49 10.46
N ASP A 149 -1.99 2.70 11.72
CA ASP A 149 -2.29 4.05 12.22
C ASP A 149 -1.03 4.92 12.29
N ASP A 150 0.08 4.32 12.74
CA ASP A 150 1.43 4.88 12.78
C ASP A 150 2.07 5.06 11.40
N ARG A 151 1.28 4.90 10.32
CA ARG A 151 1.67 5.18 8.93
C ARG A 151 2.75 4.24 8.38
N GLN A 152 3.07 3.12 9.04
CA GLN A 152 4.13 2.22 8.58
C GLN A 152 3.80 1.53 7.25
N PHE A 153 2.50 1.41 6.93
CA PHE A 153 2.00 0.91 5.65
C PHE A 153 1.74 2.02 4.63
N ASP A 154 2.03 3.28 4.97
CA ASP A 154 1.83 4.39 4.06
C ASP A 154 2.92 4.40 3.00
N LEU A 155 2.55 4.69 1.76
CA LEU A 155 3.46 4.65 0.62
C LEU A 155 4.66 5.59 0.83
N THR A 156 4.42 6.74 1.45
CA THR A 156 5.45 7.73 1.79
C THR A 156 6.50 7.21 2.78
N VAL A 157 6.21 6.13 3.50
CA VAL A 157 7.10 5.50 4.48
C VAL A 157 7.71 4.22 3.90
N ASN A 158 6.89 3.32 3.36
CA ASN A 158 7.36 2.01 2.90
C ASN A 158 8.06 2.06 1.53
N ASP A 159 7.75 3.07 0.70
CA ASP A 159 8.29 3.24 -0.64
C ASP A 159 8.29 4.73 -1.06
N PRO A 160 9.18 5.54 -0.47
CA PRO A 160 9.22 6.98 -0.72
C PRO A 160 9.50 7.34 -2.18
N ALA A 161 10.23 6.48 -2.91
CA ALA A 161 10.52 6.70 -4.33
C ALA A 161 9.26 6.58 -5.18
N LEU A 162 8.41 5.59 -4.90
CA LEU A 162 7.14 5.42 -5.59
C LEU A 162 6.13 6.49 -5.19
N ALA A 163 6.10 6.91 -3.92
CA ALA A 163 5.28 8.06 -3.49
C ALA A 163 5.65 9.32 -4.27
N ALA A 164 6.94 9.67 -4.33
CA ALA A 164 7.42 10.83 -5.07
C ALA A 164 7.13 10.73 -6.58
N PHE A 165 7.15 9.53 -7.15
CA PHE A 165 6.74 9.29 -8.53
C PHE A 165 5.26 9.62 -8.76
N PHE A 166 4.37 9.14 -7.89
CA PHE A 166 2.96 9.49 -7.96
C PHE A 166 2.72 10.99 -7.77
N ASP A 167 3.37 11.62 -6.79
CA ASP A 167 3.20 13.05 -6.50
C ASP A 167 3.53 13.90 -7.74
N ARG A 168 4.63 13.59 -8.44
CA ARG A 168 5.00 14.27 -9.70
C ARG A 168 3.94 14.10 -10.79
N ARG A 169 3.41 12.89 -10.96
CA ARG A 169 2.39 12.60 -11.97
C ARG A 169 1.07 13.31 -11.70
N MET A 170 0.63 13.31 -10.44
CA MET A 170 -0.60 14.00 -10.04
C MET A 170 -0.45 15.51 -10.24
N ALA A 171 0.66 16.11 -9.77
CA ALA A 171 0.93 17.53 -9.95
C ALA A 171 1.00 17.95 -11.44
N GLY A 172 1.67 17.15 -12.28
CA GLY A 172 1.75 17.42 -13.72
C GLY A 172 0.37 17.39 -14.41
N ARG A 173 -0.56 16.56 -13.94
CA ARG A 173 -1.92 16.49 -14.47
C ARG A 173 -2.79 17.66 -14.03
N ASP A 174 -2.67 18.09 -12.78
CA ASP A 174 -3.42 19.25 -12.28
C ASP A 174 -3.00 20.52 -13.05
N ALA A 175 -1.70 20.69 -13.29
CA ALA A 175 -1.17 21.77 -14.13
C ALA A 175 -1.68 21.71 -15.59
N ALA A 176 -1.82 20.51 -16.17
CA ALA A 176 -2.36 20.33 -17.52
C ALA A 176 -3.88 20.57 -17.59
N GLY A 177 -4.63 20.20 -16.56
CA GLY A 177 -6.07 20.45 -16.44
C GLY A 177 -6.41 21.93 -16.27
N ASP A 178 -5.60 22.65 -15.51
CA ASP A 178 -5.73 24.11 -15.34
C ASP A 178 -5.39 24.86 -16.63
N SER A 179 -4.40 24.38 -17.40
CA SER A 179 -4.01 24.96 -18.69
C SER A 179 -5.05 24.76 -19.80
N ALA A 180 -5.85 23.69 -19.74
CA ALA A 180 -6.93 23.42 -20.69
C ALA A 180 -8.19 24.26 -20.44
N SER A 181 -8.25 25.00 -19.33
CA SER A 181 -9.39 25.82 -18.90
C SER A 181 -9.19 27.33 -19.14
N ALA A 182 -8.09 27.74 -19.80
CA ALA A 182 -7.87 29.14 -20.15
C ALA A 182 -8.94 29.59 -21.18
N PRO A 183 -9.69 30.69 -20.91
CA PRO A 183 -10.71 31.17 -21.85
C PRO A 183 -10.05 31.59 -23.16
N LEU A 184 -10.54 31.07 -24.28
CA LEU A 184 -10.18 31.53 -25.61
C LEU A 184 -10.49 33.02 -25.70
N ALA A 185 -9.46 33.87 -25.72
CA ALA A 185 -9.63 35.30 -25.94
C ALA A 185 -10.33 35.51 -27.29
N PRO A 186 -11.37 36.38 -27.37
CA PRO A 186 -12.04 36.63 -28.63
C PRO A 186 -11.06 37.26 -29.63
N ALA A 187 -10.97 36.66 -30.81
CA ALA A 187 -10.14 37.15 -31.89
C ALA A 187 -10.49 38.61 -32.25
N PRO A 188 -9.51 39.50 -32.50
CA PRO A 188 -9.79 40.85 -32.94
C PRO A 188 -10.45 40.81 -34.31
N GLY A 189 -11.70 41.30 -34.37
CA GLY A 189 -12.52 41.31 -35.56
C GLY A 189 -11.86 42.10 -36.68
N SER A 190 -11.67 41.45 -37.82
CA SER A 190 -11.32 42.05 -39.09
C SER A 190 -12.51 42.86 -39.59
N GLY A 191 -12.50 44.17 -39.33
CA GLY A 191 -13.39 45.13 -39.98
C GLY A 191 -13.09 45.17 -41.48
N ALA A 192 -14.06 44.72 -42.29
CA ALA A 192 -14.07 44.91 -43.73
C ALA A 192 -14.51 46.36 -44.08
N PRO A 193 -14.11 46.89 -45.26
CA PRO A 193 -14.12 48.31 -45.54
C PRO A 193 -15.48 48.84 -46.02
N ALA A 194 -15.60 50.16 -45.90
CA ALA A 194 -16.73 51.00 -46.27
C ALA A 194 -17.20 50.83 -47.72
N GLN A 195 -18.53 50.88 -47.89
CA GLN A 195 -19.23 51.48 -49.04
C GLN A 195 -20.45 52.22 -48.51
#